data_AF-A0A7Z9S4S7-F1
#
_entry.id   AF-A0A7Z9S4S7-F1
#
_cell.length_a   1.000
_cell.length_b   1.000
_cell.length_c   1.000
_cell.angle_alpha   90.00
_cell.angle_beta   90.00
_cell.angle_gamma   90.00
#
_symmetry.space_group_name_H-M   'P 1'
#
loop_
_entity.id
_entity.type
_entity.pdbx_description
1 polymer ?
#
loop_
_entity_poly.entity_id
_entity_poly.type
_entity_poly.pdbx_seq_one_letter_code
_entity_poly.pdbx_strand_id
1 'polypeptide(L)' 'MKNGERFDVSGANVERSNFVKKNLSKAIFKGANVKFADFSSADLQEAGFSGAVPILL' A
#
# COMPACT_ATOMS: atom_id res chain seq x y z
N MET A 1 10.77 5.03 -6.20
CA MET A 1 11.43 3.78 -5.77
C MET A 1 12.73 3.72 -6.55
N LYS A 2 13.88 3.72 -5.88
CA LYS A 2 15.19 3.56 -6.52
C LYS A 2 15.56 2.07 -6.41
N ASN A 3 16.10 1.48 -7.48
CA ASN A 3 16.83 0.21 -7.45
C ASN A 3 16.02 -1.12 -7.42
N GLY A 4 14.85 -1.20 -8.06
CA GLY A 4 14.19 -2.49 -8.31
C GLY A 4 13.56 -3.18 -7.09
N GLU A 5 13.66 -2.57 -5.90
CA GLU A 5 12.97 -3.02 -4.70
C GLU A 5 11.47 -2.73 -4.79
N ARG A 6 10.66 -3.75 -4.47
CA ARG A 6 9.20 -3.64 -4.40
C ARG A 6 8.81 -2.75 -3.21
N PHE A 7 7.69 -2.05 -3.32
CA PHE A 7 7.17 -1.24 -2.22
C PHE A 7 6.57 -2.18 -1.19
N ASP A 8 7.34 -2.56 -0.17
CA ASP A 8 6.90 -3.44 0.90
C ASP A 8 6.65 -2.64 2.18
N VAL A 9 5.39 -2.60 2.60
CA VAL A 9 4.92 -2.00 3.84
C VAL A 9 4.13 -3.02 4.66
N SER A 10 4.51 -4.29 4.58
CA SER A 10 3.87 -5.37 5.31
C SER A 10 3.83 -5.08 6.82
N GLY A 11 2.64 -5.16 7.41
CA GLY A 11 2.41 -4.87 8.83
C GLY A 11 2.54 -3.40 9.22
N ALA A 12 2.87 -2.49 8.30
CA ALA A 12 3.06 -1.08 8.61
C ALA A 12 1.72 -0.36 8.80
N ASN A 13 1.74 0.71 9.60
CA ASN A 13 0.64 1.67 9.63
C ASN A 13 0.86 2.75 8.56
N VAL A 14 0.11 2.66 7.47
CA VAL A 14 0.08 3.66 6.39
C VAL A 14 -1.26 4.41 6.36
N GLU A 15 -1.92 4.52 7.52
CA GLU A 15 -3.15 5.29 7.66
C GLU A 15 -2.98 6.71 7.09
N ARG A 16 -3.99 7.17 6.34
CA ARG A 16 -4.03 8.50 5.70
C ARG A 16 -2.86 8.82 4.75
N SER A 17 -2.09 7.81 4.35
CA SER A 17 -0.98 8.01 3.41
C SER A 17 -1.49 8.33 2.02
N ASN A 18 -0.80 9.24 1.32
CA ASN A 18 -1.13 9.62 -0.05
C ASN A 18 -0.26 8.84 -1.04
N PHE A 19 -0.90 7.92 -1.77
CA PHE A 19 -0.32 7.13 -2.85
C PHE A 19 -0.87 7.54 -4.23
N VAL A 20 -1.42 8.74 -4.35
CA VAL A 20 -2.04 9.23 -5.58
C VAL A 20 -1.03 9.21 -6.73
N LYS A 21 -1.44 8.61 -7.86
CA LYS A 21 -0.65 8.47 -9.10
C LYS A 21 0.70 7.76 -8.92
N LYS A 22 0.92 7.02 -7.82
CA LYS A 22 2.15 6.25 -7.62
C LYS A 22 2.13 4.96 -8.44
N ASN A 23 3.29 4.59 -8.98
CA ASN A 23 3.50 3.22 -9.45
C ASN A 23 3.79 2.34 -8.22
N LEU A 24 2.81 1.52 -7.86
CA LEU A 24 2.85 0.54 -6.78
C LEU A 24 2.64 -0.88 -7.35
N SER A 25 2.99 -1.08 -8.62
CA SER A 25 2.95 -2.42 -9.21
C SER A 25 3.81 -3.37 -8.38
N LYS A 26 3.26 -4.55 -8.08
CA LYS A 26 3.89 -5.59 -7.24
C LYS A 26 4.19 -5.15 -5.80
N ALA A 27 3.59 -4.06 -5.31
CA ALA A 27 3.70 -3.63 -3.92
C ALA A 27 3.11 -4.66 -2.95
N ILE A 28 3.61 -4.69 -1.72
CA ILE A 28 3.18 -5.63 -0.67
C ILE A 28 2.65 -4.80 0.52
N PHE A 29 1.34 -4.88 0.74
CA PHE A 29 0.61 -4.28 1.85
C PHE A 29 0.13 -5.33 2.85
N LYS A 30 0.77 -6.51 2.89
CA LYS A 30 0.30 -7.65 3.70
C LYS A 30 0.20 -7.25 5.18
N GLY A 31 -1.00 -7.31 5.77
CA GLY A 31 -1.19 -6.94 7.17
C GLY A 31 -1.10 -5.43 7.47
N ALA A 32 -0.97 -4.56 6.47
CA ALA A 32 -0.81 -3.13 6.68
C ALA A 32 -2.13 -2.47 7.13
N ASN A 33 -2.05 -1.46 8.00
CA ASN A 33 -3.19 -0.57 8.25
C ASN A 33 -3.25 0.46 7.13
N VAL A 34 -4.23 0.32 6.23
CA VAL A 34 -4.43 1.19 5.06
C VAL A 34 -5.64 2.13 5.22
N LYS A 35 -6.13 2.32 6.46
CA LYS A 35 -7.29 3.18 6.74
C LYS A 35 -7.08 4.58 6.16
N PHE A 36 -8.05 5.09 5.41
CA PHE A 36 -7.98 6.42 4.76
C PHE A 36 -6.77 6.65 3.84
N ALA A 37 -6.01 5.62 3.46
CA ALA A 37 -4.95 5.78 2.48
C ALA A 37 -5.57 6.08 1.11
N ASP A 38 -5.01 7.06 0.41
CA ASP A 38 -5.50 7.49 -0.91
C ASP A 38 -4.67 6.82 -2.01
N PHE A 39 -5.28 5.86 -2.71
CA PHE A 39 -4.68 5.18 -3.86
C PHE A 39 -5.21 5.70 -5.20
N SER A 40 -5.81 6.89 -5.25
CA SER A 40 -6.43 7.42 -6.48
C SER A 40 -5.42 7.48 -7.62
N SER A 41 -5.77 6.86 -8.75
CA SER A 41 -4.90 6.75 -9.94
C SER A 41 -3.55 6.04 -9.70
N ALA A 42 -3.36 5.31 -8.60
CA ALA A 42 -2.18 4.47 -8.41
C ALA A 42 -2.19 3.25 -9.33
N ASP A 43 -1.02 2.86 -9.86
CA ASP A 43 -0.87 1.57 -10.52
C ASP A 43 -0.66 0.50 -9.45
N LEU A 44 -1.67 -0.37 -9.28
CA LEU A 44 -1.69 -1.44 -8.27
C LEU A 44 -1.65 -2.83 -8.92
N GLN A 45 -1.19 -2.94 -10.17
CA GLN A 45 -1.06 -4.24 -10.84
C GLN A 45 -0.22 -5.20 -9.99
N GLU A 46 -0.74 -6.38 -9.72
CA GLU A 46 -0.11 -7.41 -8.88
C GLU A 46 0.20 -6.96 -7.43
N ALA A 47 -0.37 -5.86 -6.93
CA ALA A 47 -0.20 -5.47 -5.54
C ALA A 47 -0.92 -6.44 -4.58
N GLY A 48 -0.22 -6.85 -3.52
CA GLY A 48 -0.74 -7.77 -2.52
C GLY A 48 -1.31 -7.05 -1.30
N PHE A 49 -2.60 -7.24 -1.01
CA PHE A 49 -3.28 -6.63 0.14
C PHE A 49 -3.76 -7.65 1.20
N SER A 50 -3.24 -8.89 1.17
CA SER A 50 -3.69 -9.94 2.08
C SER A 50 -3.58 -9.53 3.55
N GLY A 51 -4.70 -9.47 4.26
CA GLY A 51 -4.75 -9.05 5.66
C GLY A 51 -4.54 -7.56 5.88
N ALA A 52 -4.44 -6.73 4.83
CA ALA A 52 -4.52 -5.28 4.98
C ALA A 52 -5.90 -4.93 5.54
N VAL A 53 -5.93 -4.18 6.63
CA VAL A 53 -7.17 -3.88 7.35
C VAL A 53 -7.27 -2.39 7.65
N PRO A 54 -8.41 -1.74 7.40
CA PRO A 54 -8.68 -0.44 7.99
C PRO A 54 -8.99 -0.66 9.48
N ILE A 55 -8.01 -0.49 10.37
CA ILE A 55 -8.23 -0.75 11.81
C ILE A 55 -9.14 0.37 12.40
N LEU A 56 -10.34 -0.02 12.82
CA LEU A 56 -11.21 0.72 13.75
C LEU A 56 -11.10 0.01 15.11
N LEU A 57 -10.01 0.27 15.84
CA LEU A 57 -9.94 0.00 17.27
C LEU A 57 -9.66 1.32 17.97
#